data_AF-A0A1Z1MSM5-F1
#
_entry.id   AF-A0A1Z1MSM5-F1
#
_cell.length_a   1.000
_cell.length_b   1.000
_cell.length_c   1.000
_cell.angle_alpha   90.00
_cell.angle_beta   90.00
_cell.angle_gamma   90.00
#
_symmetry.space_group_name_H-M   'P 1'
#
loop_
_entity.id
_entity.type
_entity.pdbx_description
1 polymer ?
#
loop_
_entity_poly.entity_id
_entity_poly.type
_entity_poly.pdbx_seq_one_letter_code
_entity_poly.pdbx_strand_id
1 'polypeptide(L)'
;MVKYWPTQPSIYLNNSIVDLFIETEKKFILVKYNRSNQYLYLDILSHTSRNKLFKYIINDFKKLILDLIEINLKLNKVIQISDKVRNIFIENVSKRFSKEFKNTKIIWKPRKNINKNYKDLMQDLLVYIIFGSSSIKQNTFIFPSLYTPYNHVKILLENFIVQMANNITREIIENLYYSCNINIFLKNQNICNKLYSSNRSIILFLNNIKWQNFLQSYIYEVKCLYSERQQIWLLSSQGIITKYIHVSNIEKIKKLNQSKTFFLVWLEIKDLTIPKIEKTLIQLAKYFLYSSLNLLSNLLLIIIKIVVFYLSK
;
A
#
# COMPACT_ATOMS: atom_id res chain seq x y z
N MET A 1 -8.93 1.18 26.75
CA MET A 1 -8.72 2.64 26.68
C MET A 1 -7.84 2.94 25.47
N VAL A 2 -8.21 3.92 24.64
CA VAL A 2 -7.42 4.26 23.43
C VAL A 2 -6.19 5.06 23.85
N LYS A 3 -4.98 4.57 23.55
CA LYS A 3 -3.73 5.32 23.76
C LYS A 3 -3.56 6.33 22.62
N TYR A 4 -3.40 7.60 22.95
CA TYR A 4 -3.18 8.67 21.99
C TYR A 4 -1.68 8.97 21.79
N TRP A 5 -1.33 9.44 20.60
CA TRP A 5 0.00 9.91 20.27
C TRP A 5 0.28 11.26 20.94
N PRO A 6 1.51 11.52 21.39
CA PRO A 6 1.85 12.81 22.03
C PRO A 6 1.74 13.98 21.06
N THR A 7 1.23 15.10 21.56
CA THR A 7 0.88 16.27 20.73
C THR A 7 2.06 17.15 20.39
N GLN A 8 3.06 17.22 21.25
CA GLN A 8 4.19 18.15 21.17
C GLN A 8 5.53 17.45 21.49
N PRO A 9 6.67 18.04 21.06
CA PRO A 9 7.99 17.55 21.43
C PRO A 9 8.14 17.51 22.95
N SER A 10 8.39 16.32 23.50
CA SER A 10 8.47 16.08 24.93
C SER A 10 9.17 14.76 25.22
N ILE A 11 9.58 14.56 26.48
CA ILE A 11 10.10 13.26 26.94
C ILE A 11 9.07 12.15 26.69
N TYR A 12 7.78 12.46 26.82
CA TYR A 12 6.69 11.53 26.54
C TYR A 12 6.61 11.14 25.06
N LEU A 13 6.87 12.09 24.13
CA LEU A 13 7.01 11.80 22.70
C LEU A 13 8.18 10.83 22.45
N ASN A 14 9.34 11.12 23.02
CA ASN A 14 10.54 10.28 22.86
C ASN A 14 10.30 8.85 23.36
N ASN A 15 9.70 8.69 24.53
CA ASN A 15 9.37 7.37 25.07
C ASN A 15 8.35 6.63 24.18
N SER A 16 7.34 7.34 23.67
CA SER A 16 6.35 6.76 22.75
C SER A 16 6.98 6.30 21.43
N ILE A 17 7.99 7.01 20.94
CA ILE A 17 8.77 6.63 19.74
C ILE A 17 9.60 5.38 20.00
N VAL A 18 10.25 5.28 21.16
CA VAL A 18 11.02 4.09 21.54
C VAL A 18 10.12 2.85 21.62
N ASP A 19 8.96 2.97 22.29
CA ASP A 19 7.94 1.91 22.35
C ASP A 19 7.51 1.49 20.93
N LEU A 20 7.25 2.47 20.06
CA LEU A 20 6.84 2.25 18.68
C LEU A 20 7.86 1.42 17.90
N PHE A 21 9.15 1.77 18.02
CA PHE A 21 10.23 1.03 17.37
C PHE A 21 10.34 -0.39 17.91
N ILE A 22 10.35 -0.57 19.23
CA ILE A 22 10.48 -1.88 19.87
C ILE A 22 9.34 -2.81 19.44
N GLU A 23 8.10 -2.32 19.50
CA GLU A 23 6.92 -3.09 19.08
C GLU A 23 6.97 -3.49 17.61
N THR A 24 7.48 -2.60 16.76
CA THR A 24 7.54 -2.83 15.31
C THR A 24 8.64 -3.82 14.94
N GLU A 25 9.81 -3.72 15.59
CA GLU A 25 10.94 -4.65 15.38
C GLU A 25 10.59 -6.09 15.79
N LYS A 26 9.83 -6.27 16.88
CA LYS A 26 9.33 -7.60 17.30
C LYS A 26 8.54 -8.30 16.19
N LYS A 27 7.86 -7.55 15.32
CA LYS A 27 7.05 -8.13 14.23
C LYS A 27 7.88 -8.65 13.06
N PHE A 28 9.13 -8.22 12.87
CA PHE A 28 9.92 -8.62 11.70
C PHE A 28 10.11 -10.13 11.60
N ILE A 29 10.29 -10.80 12.74
CA ILE A 29 10.50 -12.25 12.79
C ILE A 29 9.23 -13.02 12.37
N LEU A 30 8.05 -12.46 12.64
CA LEU A 30 6.76 -13.10 12.37
C LEU A 30 6.38 -13.06 10.88
N VAL A 31 6.95 -12.13 10.10
CA VAL A 31 6.54 -11.87 8.72
C VAL A 31 7.22 -12.84 7.77
N LYS A 32 6.52 -13.93 7.44
CA LYS A 32 7.05 -15.00 6.57
C LYS A 32 6.75 -14.82 5.08
N TYR A 33 5.57 -14.32 4.73
CA TYR A 33 5.13 -14.23 3.33
C TYR A 33 4.43 -12.90 3.03
N ASN A 34 4.34 -12.56 1.76
CA ASN A 34 3.43 -11.52 1.30
C ASN A 34 2.04 -12.12 1.08
N ARG A 35 1.04 -11.61 1.80
CA ARG A 35 -0.38 -11.94 1.64
C ARG A 35 -1.18 -10.74 1.12
N SER A 36 -0.50 -9.68 0.66
CA SER A 36 -1.15 -8.65 -0.10
C SER A 36 -1.54 -9.20 -1.46
N ASN A 37 -2.64 -8.70 -2.02
CA ASN A 37 -3.08 -9.05 -3.38
C ASN A 37 -2.22 -8.38 -4.46
N GLN A 38 -0.98 -7.99 -4.13
CA GLN A 38 -0.08 -7.24 -5.00
C GLN A 38 1.33 -7.81 -4.93
N TYR A 39 1.97 -7.88 -6.09
CA TYR A 39 3.40 -8.18 -6.18
C TYR A 39 4.21 -7.00 -5.64
N LEU A 40 5.13 -7.29 -4.74
CA LEU A 40 6.10 -6.34 -4.19
C LEU A 40 7.49 -6.80 -4.63
N TYR A 41 8.36 -5.87 -5.04
CA TYR A 41 9.77 -6.18 -5.37
C TYR A 41 10.48 -6.95 -4.26
N LEU A 42 10.13 -6.71 -3.00
CA LEU A 42 10.66 -7.44 -1.84
C LEU A 42 10.28 -8.93 -1.81
N ASP A 43 9.28 -9.37 -2.57
CA ASP A 43 8.87 -10.78 -2.65
C ASP A 43 9.94 -11.66 -3.28
N ILE A 44 10.81 -11.07 -4.10
CA ILE A 44 11.95 -11.76 -4.70
C ILE A 44 12.98 -12.21 -3.66
N LEU A 45 13.00 -11.54 -2.50
CA LEU A 45 13.92 -11.84 -1.42
C LEU A 45 13.43 -13.01 -0.58
N SER A 46 14.37 -13.81 -0.10
CA SER A 46 14.14 -14.80 0.95
C SER A 46 13.70 -14.10 2.24
N HIS A 47 12.94 -14.82 3.08
CA HIS A 47 12.45 -14.26 4.35
C HIS A 47 13.59 -13.76 5.25
N THR A 48 14.75 -14.45 5.25
CA THR A 48 15.95 -14.04 6.00
C THR A 48 16.50 -12.71 5.48
N SER A 49 16.65 -12.57 4.16
CA SER A 49 17.18 -11.35 3.52
C SER A 49 16.23 -10.18 3.66
N ARG A 50 14.92 -10.42 3.55
CA ARG A 50 13.89 -9.41 3.82
C ARG A 50 13.95 -8.90 5.26
N ASN A 51 14.07 -9.81 6.23
CA ASN A 51 14.16 -9.42 7.64
C ASN A 51 15.44 -8.64 7.95
N LYS A 52 16.57 -8.99 7.31
CA LYS A 52 17.80 -8.18 7.37
C LYS A 52 17.57 -6.79 6.79
N LEU A 53 16.91 -6.68 5.64
CA LEU A 53 16.60 -5.39 5.02
C LEU A 53 15.70 -4.52 5.93
N PHE A 54 14.69 -5.09 6.57
CA PHE A 54 13.86 -4.37 7.55
C PHE A 54 14.68 -3.84 8.73
N LYS A 55 15.63 -4.63 9.24
CA LYS A 55 16.57 -4.19 10.28
C LYS A 55 17.48 -3.05 9.81
N TYR A 56 17.95 -3.08 8.56
CA TYR A 56 18.72 -1.97 8.01
C TYR A 56 17.90 -0.68 7.93
N ILE A 57 16.68 -0.78 7.41
CA ILE A 57 15.76 0.35 7.27
C ILE A 57 15.47 0.96 8.64
N ILE A 58 15.12 0.15 9.65
CA ILE A 58 14.75 0.71 10.96
C ILE A 58 15.94 1.37 11.66
N ASN A 59 17.12 0.77 11.57
CA ASN A 59 18.32 1.30 12.22
C ASN A 59 18.77 2.61 11.57
N ASP A 60 18.75 2.67 10.24
CA ASP A 60 19.15 3.90 9.53
C ASP A 60 18.06 4.97 9.66
N PHE A 61 16.79 4.57 9.79
CA PHE A 61 15.71 5.52 10.05
C PHE A 61 15.81 6.14 11.44
N LYS A 62 16.15 5.35 12.47
CA LYS A 62 16.44 5.87 13.82
C LYS A 62 17.55 6.93 13.79
N LYS A 63 18.65 6.66 13.08
CA LYS A 63 19.76 7.63 12.90
C LYS A 63 19.29 8.89 12.19
N LEU A 64 18.58 8.73 11.08
CA LEU A 64 18.02 9.85 10.32
C LEU A 64 17.11 10.74 11.17
N ILE A 65 16.30 10.16 12.05
CA ILE A 65 15.47 10.94 12.99
C ILE A 65 16.33 11.74 13.96
N LEU A 66 17.36 11.12 14.55
CA LEU A 66 18.29 11.81 15.46
C LEU A 66 19.00 12.97 14.74
N ASP A 67 19.52 12.72 13.54
CA ASP A 67 20.17 13.75 12.72
C ASP A 67 19.22 14.91 12.42
N LEU A 68 17.95 14.63 12.06
CA LEU A 68 16.96 15.68 11.79
C LEU A 68 16.58 16.48 13.03
N ILE A 69 16.54 15.84 14.21
CA ILE A 69 16.28 16.52 15.49
C ILE A 69 17.47 17.41 15.86
N GLU A 70 18.70 16.93 15.67
CA GLU A 70 19.93 17.68 15.98
C GLU A 70 20.06 18.93 15.10
N ILE A 71 19.70 18.83 13.81
CA ILE A 71 19.69 19.98 12.89
C ILE A 71 18.61 21.02 13.28
N ASN A 72 17.62 20.64 14.11
CA ASN A 72 16.56 21.51 14.63
C ASN A 72 15.80 22.29 13.53
N LEU A 73 15.37 21.57 12.50
CA LEU A 73 14.66 22.17 11.36
C LEU A 73 13.23 22.60 11.74
N LYS A 74 12.78 23.72 11.17
CA LYS A 74 11.37 24.13 11.23
C LYS A 74 10.48 23.17 10.42
N LEU A 75 9.23 22.98 10.84
CA LEU A 75 8.21 22.12 10.19
C LEU A 75 8.14 22.29 8.67
N ASN A 76 8.01 23.53 8.20
CA ASN A 76 7.91 23.82 6.76
C ASN A 76 9.14 23.35 5.98
N LYS A 77 10.32 23.41 6.59
CA LYS A 77 11.56 22.95 5.97
C LYS A 77 11.59 21.43 5.87
N VAL A 78 11.18 20.71 6.93
CA VAL A 78 11.07 19.24 6.93
C VAL A 78 10.13 18.76 5.82
N ILE A 79 8.98 19.42 5.67
CA ILE A 79 8.02 19.13 4.59
C ILE A 79 8.68 19.32 3.21
N GLN A 80 9.40 20.42 3.01
CA GLN A 80 10.06 20.75 1.74
C GLN A 80 11.18 19.76 1.37
N ILE A 81 11.94 19.28 2.35
CA ILE A 81 13.10 18.39 2.09
C ILE A 81 12.75 16.90 2.14
N SER A 82 11.56 16.53 2.62
CA SER A 82 11.13 15.14 2.84
C SER A 82 11.39 14.23 1.63
N ASP A 83 11.05 14.69 0.42
CA ASP A 83 11.29 13.96 -0.84
C ASP A 83 12.79 13.69 -1.08
N LYS A 84 13.65 14.67 -0.78
CA LYS A 84 15.11 14.55 -0.94
C LYS A 84 15.68 13.60 0.11
N VAL A 85 15.29 13.78 1.37
CA VAL A 85 15.68 12.93 2.50
C VAL A 85 15.35 11.47 2.19
N ARG A 86 14.13 11.22 1.69
CA ARG A 86 13.71 9.89 1.25
C ARG A 86 14.61 9.31 0.16
N ASN A 87 14.89 10.08 -0.89
CA ASN A 87 15.68 9.59 -2.01
C ASN A 87 17.11 9.22 -1.56
N ILE A 88 17.72 10.07 -0.73
CA ILE A 88 19.04 9.84 -0.12
C ILE A 88 19.00 8.61 0.79
N PHE A 89 17.94 8.48 1.61
CA PHE A 89 17.76 7.34 2.49
C PHE A 89 17.71 6.02 1.71
N ILE A 90 16.89 5.96 0.65
CA ILE A 90 16.79 4.78 -0.20
C ILE A 90 18.15 4.42 -0.81
N GLU A 91 18.87 5.41 -1.34
CA GLU A 91 20.19 5.22 -1.97
C GLU A 91 21.26 4.75 -0.98
N ASN A 92 21.27 5.30 0.23
CA ASN A 92 22.24 4.93 1.26
C ASN A 92 22.00 3.50 1.76
N VAL A 93 20.74 3.16 2.04
CA VAL A 93 20.39 1.81 2.51
C VAL A 93 20.60 0.79 1.40
N SER A 94 20.28 1.12 0.13
CA SER A 94 20.50 0.21 -0.99
C SER A 94 21.98 -0.09 -1.20
N LYS A 95 22.85 0.94 -1.22
CA LYS A 95 24.32 0.76 -1.28
C LYS A 95 24.84 -0.09 -0.12
N ARG A 96 24.37 0.16 1.10
CA ARG A 96 24.80 -0.58 2.29
C ARG A 96 24.37 -2.04 2.23
N PHE A 97 23.11 -2.30 1.90
CA PHE A 97 22.58 -3.65 1.78
C PHE A 97 23.29 -4.42 0.66
N SER A 98 23.53 -3.79 -0.49
CA SER A 98 24.27 -4.40 -1.60
C SER A 98 25.72 -4.73 -1.27
N LYS A 99 26.41 -3.90 -0.46
CA LYS A 99 27.82 -4.13 -0.06
C LYS A 99 28.03 -5.41 0.74
N GLU A 100 27.01 -5.90 1.46
CA GLU A 100 27.12 -7.18 2.17
C GLU A 100 27.33 -8.35 1.20
N PHE A 101 26.80 -8.24 -0.02
CA PHE A 101 26.84 -9.26 -1.03
C PHE A 101 28.04 -9.02 -1.95
N LYS A 102 29.22 -9.42 -1.45
CA LYS A 102 30.59 -9.21 -1.97
C LYS A 102 30.85 -9.45 -3.48
N ASN A 103 29.89 -9.93 -4.28
CA ASN A 103 30.16 -10.56 -5.57
C ASN A 103 29.59 -9.85 -6.81
N THR A 104 28.98 -8.66 -6.69
CA THR A 104 28.49 -7.94 -7.88
C THR A 104 28.97 -6.49 -7.90
N LYS A 105 29.75 -6.12 -8.92
CA LYS A 105 30.01 -4.72 -9.27
C LYS A 105 28.70 -4.10 -9.74
N ILE A 106 27.88 -3.60 -8.81
CA ILE A 106 26.69 -2.83 -9.14
C ILE A 106 27.15 -1.46 -9.61
N ILE A 107 26.90 -1.16 -10.88
CA ILE A 107 27.15 0.17 -11.43
C ILE A 107 25.95 1.04 -11.07
N TRP A 108 26.11 1.87 -10.05
CA TRP A 108 25.08 2.81 -9.62
C TRP A 108 24.99 3.94 -10.64
N LYS A 109 23.92 3.96 -11.44
CA LYS A 109 23.67 5.06 -12.37
C LYS A 109 23.04 6.24 -11.63
N PRO A 110 23.38 7.49 -12.00
CA PRO A 110 22.69 8.66 -11.48
C PRO A 110 21.21 8.60 -11.90
N ARG A 111 20.35 8.83 -10.91
CA ARG A 111 18.91 8.57 -10.95
C ARG A 111 18.20 9.45 -11.99
N LYS A 112 17.36 8.88 -12.85
CA LYS A 112 16.20 9.60 -13.38
C LYS A 112 15.16 9.62 -12.26
N ASN A 113 14.64 10.80 -11.92
CA ASN A 113 13.67 11.05 -10.84
C ASN A 113 12.76 9.84 -10.61
N ILE A 114 12.89 9.16 -9.46
CA ILE A 114 11.89 8.16 -9.08
C ILE A 114 10.57 8.91 -9.00
N ASN A 115 9.67 8.60 -9.93
CA ASN A 115 8.35 9.21 -9.99
C ASN A 115 7.76 9.22 -8.59
N LYS A 116 7.27 10.39 -8.17
CA LYS A 116 6.60 10.57 -6.89
C LYS A 116 5.48 9.54 -6.83
N ASN A 117 5.66 8.51 -6.01
CA ASN A 117 4.58 7.58 -5.73
C ASN A 117 3.59 8.33 -4.88
N TYR A 118 2.36 8.51 -5.38
CA TYR A 118 1.27 9.22 -4.73
C TYR A 118 0.88 8.65 -3.35
N LYS A 119 1.46 7.51 -2.98
CA LYS A 119 1.22 6.75 -1.74
C LYS A 119 2.28 6.97 -0.64
N ASP A 120 3.21 7.91 -0.80
CA ASP A 120 4.26 8.13 0.20
C ASP A 120 3.76 8.93 1.41
N LEU A 121 3.80 8.29 2.58
CA LEU A 121 3.40 8.88 3.88
C LEU A 121 4.61 9.17 4.77
N MET A 122 5.83 9.11 4.23
CA MET A 122 7.05 9.40 4.99
C MET A 122 7.02 10.80 5.58
N GLN A 123 6.50 11.79 4.85
CA GLN A 123 6.39 13.15 5.35
C GLN A 123 5.54 13.21 6.63
N ASP A 124 4.35 12.61 6.61
CA ASP A 124 3.45 12.62 7.77
C ASP A 124 4.06 11.86 8.94
N LEU A 125 4.72 10.73 8.68
CA LEU A 125 5.46 9.97 9.68
C LEU A 125 6.57 10.81 10.34
N LEU A 126 7.37 11.54 9.55
CA LEU A 126 8.41 12.42 10.08
C LEU A 126 7.81 13.54 10.94
N VAL A 127 6.67 14.10 10.53
CA VAL A 127 5.98 15.13 11.33
C VAL A 127 5.53 14.57 12.68
N TYR A 128 4.89 13.38 12.69
CA TYR A 128 4.47 12.73 13.94
C TYR A 128 5.64 12.44 14.89
N ILE A 129 6.77 11.98 14.34
CA ILE A 129 7.94 11.59 15.13
C ILE A 129 8.71 12.82 15.64
N ILE A 130 8.90 13.85 14.83
CA ILE A 130 9.76 14.99 15.21
C ILE A 130 8.96 16.04 16.00
N PHE A 131 7.72 16.35 15.58
CA PHE A 131 6.96 17.48 16.13
C PHE A 131 5.74 17.07 16.96
N GLY A 132 5.34 15.79 16.91
CA GLY A 132 4.12 15.31 17.55
C GLY A 132 2.85 15.59 16.73
N SER A 133 1.70 15.15 17.25
CA SER A 133 0.47 15.12 16.46
C SER A 133 -0.13 16.49 16.16
N SER A 134 0.13 17.50 17.00
CA SER A 134 -0.43 18.85 16.82
C SER A 134 0.05 19.56 15.55
N SER A 135 1.19 19.14 15.01
CA SER A 135 1.83 19.74 13.84
C SER A 135 1.37 19.15 12.51
N ILE A 136 0.51 18.14 12.53
CA ILE A 136 -0.13 17.62 11.32
C ILE A 136 -1.19 18.62 10.85
N LYS A 137 -1.22 18.86 9.52
CA LYS A 137 -2.26 19.67 8.90
C LYS A 137 -3.64 19.11 9.24
N GLN A 138 -4.54 19.99 9.66
CA GLN A 138 -5.93 19.63 9.92
C GLN A 138 -6.56 18.98 8.69
N ASN A 139 -7.47 18.03 8.94
CA ASN A 139 -8.23 17.28 7.94
C ASN A 139 -7.43 16.33 7.04
N THR A 140 -6.13 16.14 7.24
CA THR A 140 -5.36 15.11 6.50
C THR A 140 -5.87 13.70 6.77
N PHE A 141 -6.21 13.41 8.02
CA PHE A 141 -6.83 12.17 8.47
C PHE A 141 -8.19 12.47 9.14
N ILE A 142 -9.03 11.44 9.32
CA ILE A 142 -10.39 11.56 9.88
C ILE A 142 -10.39 12.14 11.31
N PHE A 143 -9.37 11.82 12.10
CA PHE A 143 -9.32 12.22 13.51
C PHE A 143 -8.67 13.59 13.69
N PRO A 144 -9.06 14.35 14.71
CA PRO A 144 -8.42 15.61 15.06
C PRO A 144 -6.97 15.38 15.50
N SER A 145 -6.10 16.35 15.22
CA SER A 145 -4.66 16.29 15.51
C SER A 145 -4.35 16.06 17.00
N LEU A 146 -5.20 16.54 17.91
CA LEU A 146 -5.03 16.34 19.35
C LEU A 146 -5.33 14.90 19.81
N TYR A 147 -6.11 14.14 19.06
CA TYR A 147 -6.54 12.80 19.42
C TYR A 147 -6.11 11.75 18.39
N THR A 148 -4.90 11.89 17.87
CA THR A 148 -4.32 10.87 16.99
C THR A 148 -4.12 9.56 17.74
N PRO A 149 -4.70 8.43 17.31
CA PRO A 149 -4.47 7.15 17.95
C PRO A 149 -3.02 6.70 17.78
N TYR A 150 -2.41 6.14 18.83
CA TYR A 150 -1.06 5.55 18.75
C TYR A 150 -0.95 4.50 17.63
N ASN A 151 -2.00 3.69 17.47
CA ASN A 151 -2.07 2.67 16.41
C ASN A 151 -2.01 3.26 14.99
N HIS A 152 -2.41 4.51 14.78
CA HIS A 152 -2.30 5.16 13.49
C HIS A 152 -0.82 5.41 13.14
N VAL A 153 -0.03 5.96 14.05
CA VAL A 153 1.40 6.21 13.84
C VAL A 153 2.16 4.89 13.65
N LYS A 154 1.76 3.84 14.39
CA LYS A 154 2.26 2.47 14.19
C LYS A 154 2.01 1.95 12.79
N ILE A 155 0.78 2.12 12.30
CA ILE A 155 0.40 1.77 10.93
C ILE A 155 1.27 2.53 9.90
N LEU A 156 1.54 3.82 10.11
CA LEU A 156 2.40 4.60 9.23
C LEU A 156 3.84 4.09 9.23
N LEU A 157 4.40 3.76 10.39
CA LEU A 157 5.75 3.21 10.50
C LEU A 157 5.87 1.84 9.81
N GLU A 158 4.92 0.94 10.05
CA GLU A 158 4.90 -0.38 9.38
C GLU A 158 4.81 -0.23 7.85
N ASN A 159 3.95 0.67 7.37
CA ASN A 159 3.86 0.97 5.95
C ASN A 159 5.16 1.55 5.40
N PHE A 160 5.78 2.49 6.11
CA PHE A 160 7.08 3.06 5.74
C PHE A 160 8.13 1.97 5.56
N ILE A 161 8.26 1.03 6.51
CA ILE A 161 9.26 -0.04 6.43
C ILE A 161 9.05 -0.90 5.19
N VAL A 162 7.82 -1.34 4.94
CA VAL A 162 7.50 -2.18 3.77
C VAL A 162 7.73 -1.41 2.47
N GLN A 163 7.29 -0.14 2.41
CA GLN A 163 7.44 0.71 1.24
C GLN A 163 8.91 1.01 0.93
N MET A 164 9.72 1.32 1.96
CA MET A 164 11.16 1.54 1.78
C MET A 164 11.86 0.26 1.34
N ALA A 165 11.53 -0.89 1.93
CA ALA A 165 12.09 -2.17 1.49
C ALA A 165 11.74 -2.48 0.02
N ASN A 166 10.50 -2.22 -0.38
CA ASN A 166 10.06 -2.37 -1.77
C ASN A 166 10.83 -1.44 -2.72
N ASN A 167 11.05 -0.18 -2.32
CA ASN A 167 11.76 0.80 -3.13
C ASN A 167 13.27 0.50 -3.21
N ILE A 168 13.89 0.07 -2.11
CA ILE A 168 15.31 -0.31 -2.05
C ILE A 168 15.54 -1.55 -2.93
N THR A 169 14.70 -2.57 -2.81
CA THR A 169 14.80 -3.77 -3.66
C THR A 169 14.62 -3.44 -5.13
N ARG A 170 13.65 -2.58 -5.46
CA ARG A 170 13.48 -2.04 -6.80
C ARG A 170 14.74 -1.35 -7.31
N GLU A 171 15.32 -0.44 -6.52
CA GLU A 171 16.52 0.31 -6.91
C GLU A 171 17.71 -0.63 -7.19
N ILE A 172 17.92 -1.64 -6.35
CA ILE A 172 18.97 -2.64 -6.55
C ILE A 172 18.75 -3.40 -7.86
N ILE A 173 17.52 -3.87 -8.10
CA ILE A 173 17.17 -4.63 -9.30
C ILE A 173 17.33 -3.78 -10.57
N GLU A 174 16.87 -2.52 -10.55
CA GLU A 174 16.97 -1.61 -11.68
C GLU A 174 18.44 -1.29 -12.03
N ASN A 175 19.32 -1.19 -11.01
CA ASN A 175 20.76 -0.95 -11.22
C ASN A 175 21.53 -2.18 -11.72
N LEU A 176 20.99 -3.40 -11.58
CA LEU A 176 21.60 -4.63 -12.11
C LEU A 176 21.42 -4.78 -13.63
N TYR A 177 20.50 -4.01 -14.24
CA TYR A 177 20.20 -3.83 -15.68
C TYR A 177 19.80 -5.09 -16.47
N TYR A 178 20.58 -6.18 -16.39
CA TYR A 178 20.38 -7.43 -17.12
C TYR A 178 19.87 -8.55 -16.21
N SER A 179 18.97 -9.39 -16.73
CA SER A 179 18.38 -10.53 -16.02
C SER A 179 19.44 -11.52 -15.50
N CYS A 180 20.53 -11.71 -16.24
CA CYS A 180 21.65 -12.55 -15.80
C CYS A 180 22.32 -12.01 -14.53
N ASN A 181 22.57 -10.70 -14.46
CA ASN A 181 23.15 -10.06 -13.27
C ASN A 181 22.20 -10.10 -12.08
N ILE A 182 20.90 -9.91 -12.33
CA ILE A 182 19.86 -10.06 -11.30
C ILE A 182 19.88 -11.48 -10.74
N ASN A 183 19.94 -12.50 -11.59
CA ASN A 183 19.98 -13.89 -11.14
C ASN A 183 21.27 -14.23 -10.39
N ILE A 184 22.43 -13.78 -10.88
CA ILE A 184 23.71 -13.97 -10.17
C ILE A 184 23.65 -13.32 -8.79
N PHE A 185 23.16 -12.08 -8.69
CA PHE A 185 22.97 -11.39 -7.42
C PHE A 185 22.06 -12.18 -6.48
N LEU A 186 20.88 -12.59 -6.95
CA LEU A 186 19.89 -13.27 -6.13
C LEU A 186 20.32 -14.69 -5.69
N LYS A 187 21.07 -15.42 -6.54
CA LYS A 187 21.59 -16.76 -6.21
C LYS A 187 22.73 -16.70 -5.21
N ASN A 188 23.48 -15.61 -5.16
CA ASN A 188 24.53 -15.45 -4.17
C ASN A 188 23.92 -15.47 -2.76
N GLN A 189 24.50 -16.26 -1.86
CA GLN A 189 24.19 -16.28 -0.42
C GLN A 189 22.71 -16.47 -0.04
N ASN A 190 21.91 -17.21 -0.84
CA ASN A 190 20.49 -17.49 -0.56
C ASN A 190 19.62 -16.23 -0.39
N ILE A 191 19.95 -15.15 -1.12
CA ILE A 191 19.17 -13.91 -1.12
C ILE A 191 17.80 -14.13 -1.76
N CYS A 192 17.72 -14.98 -2.77
CA CYS A 192 16.48 -15.25 -3.49
C CYS A 192 15.49 -16.12 -2.69
N ASN A 193 14.22 -15.81 -2.83
CA ASN A 193 13.16 -16.77 -2.53
C ASN A 193 13.23 -17.95 -3.53
N LYS A 194 13.05 -19.19 -3.05
CA LYS A 194 13.15 -20.40 -3.87
C LYS A 194 12.21 -20.39 -5.08
N LEU A 195 11.06 -19.71 -4.97
CA LEU A 195 10.09 -19.52 -6.05
C LEU A 195 10.67 -18.78 -7.26
N TYR A 196 11.70 -17.94 -7.07
CA TYR A 196 12.31 -17.12 -8.12
C TYR A 196 13.74 -17.57 -8.44
N SER A 197 14.02 -18.86 -8.34
CA SER A 197 15.36 -19.44 -8.56
C SER A 197 15.82 -19.49 -10.03
N SER A 198 14.89 -19.33 -10.98
CA SER A 198 15.19 -19.38 -12.42
C SER A 198 15.11 -18.00 -13.08
N ASN A 199 15.91 -17.77 -14.13
CA ASN A 199 15.84 -16.55 -14.95
C ASN A 199 14.41 -16.27 -15.44
N ARG A 200 13.71 -17.32 -15.90
CA ARG A 200 12.32 -17.22 -16.39
C ARG A 200 11.38 -16.73 -15.28
N SER A 201 11.47 -17.31 -14.08
CA SER A 201 10.63 -16.89 -12.94
C SER A 201 10.88 -15.44 -12.53
N ILE A 202 12.14 -14.98 -12.54
CA ILE A 202 12.51 -13.60 -12.23
C ILE A 202 11.92 -12.64 -13.28
N ILE A 203 12.07 -12.95 -14.57
CA ILE A 203 11.55 -12.10 -15.66
C ILE A 203 10.02 -12.01 -15.61
N LEU A 204 9.34 -13.14 -15.42
CA LEU A 204 7.88 -13.16 -15.28
C LEU A 204 7.41 -12.31 -14.10
N PHE A 205 8.08 -12.41 -12.95
CA PHE A 205 7.80 -11.60 -11.79
C PHE A 205 7.98 -10.09 -12.07
N LEU A 206 9.09 -9.70 -12.69
CA LEU A 206 9.33 -8.29 -13.03
C LEU A 206 8.32 -7.76 -14.05
N ASN A 207 7.89 -8.56 -15.01
CA ASN A 207 6.86 -8.20 -15.97
C ASN A 207 5.50 -8.00 -15.29
N ASN A 208 5.12 -8.89 -14.37
CA ASN A 208 3.91 -8.75 -13.56
C ASN A 208 3.93 -7.46 -12.73
N ILE A 209 5.06 -7.12 -12.11
CA ILE A 209 5.21 -5.86 -11.37
C ILE A 209 5.08 -4.65 -12.29
N LYS A 210 5.71 -4.66 -13.47
CA LYS A 210 5.60 -3.56 -14.44
C LYS A 210 4.15 -3.33 -14.88
N TRP A 211 3.44 -4.42 -15.21
CA TRP A 211 2.02 -4.36 -15.57
C TRP A 211 1.15 -3.87 -14.41
N GLN A 212 1.38 -4.38 -13.20
CA GLN A 212 0.70 -3.92 -11.99
C GLN A 212 0.93 -2.43 -11.74
N ASN A 213 2.18 -1.95 -11.86
CA ASN A 213 2.51 -0.54 -11.67
C ASN A 213 1.83 0.36 -12.70
N PHE A 214 1.73 -0.10 -13.96
CA PHE A 214 0.99 0.60 -15.00
C PHE A 214 -0.50 0.73 -14.66
N LEU A 215 -1.17 -0.39 -14.33
CA LEU A 215 -2.57 -0.35 -13.88
C LEU A 215 -2.74 0.51 -12.63
N GLN A 216 -1.78 0.43 -11.70
CA GLN A 216 -1.82 1.19 -10.46
C GLN A 216 -1.78 2.70 -10.70
N SER A 217 -0.94 3.19 -11.61
CA SER A 217 -0.78 4.64 -11.84
C SER A 217 -1.95 5.29 -12.55
N TYR A 218 -2.67 4.55 -13.41
CA TYR A 218 -3.75 5.11 -14.22
C TYR A 218 -5.15 4.83 -13.64
N ILE A 219 -5.37 3.64 -13.08
CA ILE A 219 -6.71 3.19 -12.67
C ILE A 219 -6.84 3.24 -11.15
N TYR A 220 -6.04 2.45 -10.45
CA TYR A 220 -6.24 2.25 -9.02
C TYR A 220 -5.89 3.49 -8.19
N GLU A 221 -4.91 4.27 -8.61
CA GLU A 221 -4.56 5.52 -7.93
C GLU A 221 -5.70 6.55 -8.04
N VAL A 222 -6.30 6.70 -9.22
CA VAL A 222 -7.45 7.62 -9.40
C VAL A 222 -8.65 7.14 -8.58
N LYS A 223 -8.93 5.83 -8.56
CA LYS A 223 -9.97 5.25 -7.69
C LYS A 223 -9.71 5.50 -6.20
N CYS A 224 -8.45 5.38 -5.76
CA CYS A 224 -8.04 5.66 -4.38
C CYS A 224 -8.24 7.14 -4.03
N LEU A 225 -7.86 8.05 -4.94
CA LEU A 225 -8.07 9.49 -4.77
C LEU A 225 -9.56 9.85 -4.70
N TYR A 226 -10.37 9.28 -5.60
CA TYR A 226 -11.82 9.49 -5.62
C TYR A 226 -12.51 9.04 -4.33
N SER A 227 -12.10 7.89 -3.79
CA SER A 227 -12.67 7.34 -2.55
C SER A 227 -12.01 7.87 -1.26
N GLU A 228 -11.08 8.82 -1.37
CA GLU A 228 -10.25 9.35 -0.26
C GLU A 228 -9.56 8.24 0.57
N ARG A 229 -9.22 7.13 -0.08
CA ARG A 229 -8.61 5.97 0.56
C ARG A 229 -7.22 5.75 0.02
N GLN A 230 -6.27 5.62 0.93
CA GLN A 230 -4.91 5.25 0.60
C GLN A 230 -4.62 3.82 1.03
N GLN A 231 -4.15 3.03 0.09
CA GLN A 231 -3.68 1.68 0.35
C GLN A 231 -2.34 1.73 1.09
N ILE A 232 -2.24 0.94 2.15
CA ILE A 232 -1.04 0.78 2.98
C ILE A 232 -0.71 -0.70 3.18
N TRP A 233 0.55 -0.99 3.46
CA TRP A 233 1.04 -2.32 3.83
C TRP A 233 1.33 -2.40 5.32
N LEU A 234 0.94 -3.50 5.96
CA LEU A 234 1.13 -3.73 7.38
C LEU A 234 1.85 -5.03 7.66
N LEU A 235 2.58 -5.06 8.76
CA LEU A 235 3.27 -6.24 9.26
C LEU A 235 2.35 -6.97 10.23
N SER A 236 1.87 -8.14 9.81
CA SER A 236 1.00 -9.00 10.61
C SER A 236 1.64 -10.37 10.86
N SER A 237 1.12 -11.11 11.83
CA SER A 237 1.51 -12.51 12.09
C SER A 237 1.29 -13.43 10.88
N GLN A 238 0.36 -13.06 9.99
CA GLN A 238 0.07 -13.80 8.77
C GLN A 238 1.02 -13.44 7.60
N GLY A 239 1.79 -12.36 7.73
CA GLY A 239 2.63 -11.80 6.67
C GLY A 239 2.37 -10.32 6.41
N ILE A 240 2.80 -9.84 5.25
CA ILE A 240 2.50 -8.48 4.77
C ILE A 240 1.06 -8.48 4.27
N ILE A 241 0.20 -7.63 4.84
CA ILE A 241 -1.21 -7.50 4.45
C ILE A 241 -1.50 -6.08 3.96
N THR A 242 -2.56 -5.94 3.18
CA THR A 242 -3.05 -4.63 2.72
C THR A 242 -4.21 -4.15 3.55
N LYS A 243 -4.15 -2.88 3.94
CA LYS A 243 -5.29 -2.14 4.49
C LYS A 243 -5.48 -0.83 3.75
N TYR A 244 -6.61 -0.19 4.02
CA TYR A 244 -6.89 1.16 3.54
C TYR A 244 -7.03 2.07 4.75
N ILE A 245 -6.40 3.24 4.67
CA ILE A 245 -6.63 4.36 5.58
C ILE A 245 -7.28 5.49 4.80
N HIS A 246 -8.08 6.29 5.49
CA HIS A 246 -8.61 7.52 4.90
C HIS A 246 -7.53 8.60 4.93
N VAL A 247 -7.33 9.26 3.79
CA VAL A 247 -6.39 10.37 3.63
C VAL A 247 -7.01 11.38 2.69
N SER A 248 -7.27 12.59 3.18
CA SER A 248 -7.78 13.67 2.34
C SER A 248 -6.68 14.16 1.40
N ASN A 249 -7.03 14.29 0.12
CA ASN A 249 -6.08 14.64 -0.93
C ASN A 249 -6.67 15.66 -1.91
N ILE A 250 -7.47 16.61 -1.39
CA ILE A 250 -8.18 17.62 -2.17
C ILE A 250 -7.23 18.41 -3.08
N GLU A 251 -6.06 18.80 -2.56
CA GLU A 251 -5.04 19.52 -3.35
C GLU A 251 -4.50 18.70 -4.53
N LYS A 252 -4.48 17.37 -4.42
CA LYS A 252 -3.98 16.48 -5.48
C LYS A 252 -5.02 16.27 -6.58
N ILE A 253 -6.32 16.24 -6.23
CA ILE A 253 -7.41 16.16 -7.21
C ILE A 253 -7.33 17.34 -8.19
N LYS A 254 -7.00 18.54 -7.69
CA LYS A 254 -6.81 19.74 -8.52
C LYS A 254 -5.62 19.65 -9.51
N LYS A 255 -4.68 18.73 -9.30
CA LYS A 255 -3.46 18.56 -10.09
C LYS A 255 -3.49 17.30 -10.97
N LEU A 256 -4.65 16.72 -11.21
CA LEU A 256 -4.79 15.53 -12.04
C LEU A 256 -4.54 15.85 -13.53
N ASN A 257 -3.82 14.96 -14.20
CA ASN A 257 -3.62 15.02 -15.64
C ASN A 257 -4.93 14.68 -16.39
N GLN A 258 -5.07 15.16 -17.62
CA GLN A 258 -6.27 14.98 -18.46
C GLN A 258 -6.78 13.52 -18.53
N SER A 259 -5.87 12.55 -18.70
CA SER A 259 -6.24 11.12 -18.74
C SER A 259 -6.80 10.61 -17.41
N LYS A 260 -6.24 11.06 -16.28
CA LYS A 260 -6.75 10.72 -14.95
C LYS A 260 -8.10 11.41 -14.68
N THR A 261 -8.27 12.64 -15.16
CA THR A 261 -9.53 13.39 -15.06
C THR A 261 -10.65 12.69 -15.82
N PHE A 262 -10.39 12.19 -17.04
CA PHE A 262 -11.38 11.39 -17.78
C PHE A 262 -11.83 10.15 -16.99
N PHE A 263 -10.89 9.43 -16.38
CA PHE A 263 -11.22 8.28 -15.55
C PHE A 263 -11.99 8.65 -14.27
N LEU A 264 -11.70 9.82 -13.69
CA LEU A 264 -12.47 10.35 -12.56
C LEU A 264 -13.92 10.64 -12.96
N VAL A 265 -14.14 11.31 -14.09
CA VAL A 265 -15.50 11.57 -14.62
C VAL A 265 -16.22 10.26 -14.92
N TRP A 266 -15.53 9.26 -15.48
CA TRP A 266 -16.11 7.92 -15.66
C TRP A 266 -16.59 7.34 -14.31
N LEU A 267 -15.78 7.42 -13.26
CA LEU A 267 -16.17 6.92 -11.93
C LEU A 267 -17.42 7.64 -11.39
N GLU A 268 -17.51 8.96 -11.58
CA GLU A 268 -18.71 9.73 -11.18
C GLU A 268 -19.95 9.31 -11.96
N ILE A 269 -19.84 9.17 -13.29
CA ILE A 269 -20.95 8.68 -14.13
C ILE A 269 -21.37 7.28 -13.67
N LYS A 270 -20.41 6.41 -13.39
CA LYS A 270 -20.68 5.06 -12.88
C LYS A 270 -21.46 5.11 -11.57
N ASP A 271 -21.02 5.90 -10.61
CA ASP A 271 -21.66 5.97 -9.29
C ASP A 271 -23.06 6.61 -9.35
N LEU A 272 -23.31 7.48 -10.34
CA LEU A 272 -24.66 8.04 -10.60
C LEU A 272 -25.59 7.07 -11.35
N THR A 273 -25.04 6.23 -12.23
CA THR A 273 -25.82 5.36 -13.13
C THR A 273 -26.11 3.99 -12.54
N ILE A 274 -25.13 3.35 -11.87
CA ILE A 274 -25.28 2.00 -11.33
C ILE A 274 -26.46 1.87 -10.37
N PRO A 275 -26.66 2.74 -9.36
CA PRO A 275 -27.79 2.59 -8.44
C PRO A 275 -29.15 2.65 -9.13
N LYS A 276 -29.26 3.43 -10.22
CA LYS A 276 -30.48 3.54 -11.01
C LYS A 276 -30.73 2.27 -11.82
N ILE A 277 -29.69 1.71 -12.43
CA ILE A 277 -29.75 0.46 -13.20
C ILE A 277 -30.05 -0.74 -12.27
N GLU A 278 -29.42 -0.81 -11.10
CA GLU A 278 -29.71 -1.86 -10.12
C GLU A 278 -31.17 -1.80 -9.67
N LYS A 279 -31.69 -0.60 -9.38
CA LYS A 279 -33.09 -0.42 -8.99
C LYS A 279 -34.06 -0.86 -10.09
N THR A 280 -33.79 -0.53 -11.35
CA THR A 280 -34.65 -0.94 -12.47
C THR A 280 -34.58 -2.45 -12.72
N LEU A 281 -33.39 -3.06 -12.63
CA LEU A 281 -33.22 -4.51 -12.73
C LEU A 281 -33.94 -5.26 -11.62
N ILE A 282 -33.84 -4.80 -10.36
CA ILE A 282 -34.55 -5.40 -9.22
C ILE A 282 -36.07 -5.31 -9.45
N GLN A 283 -36.57 -4.19 -9.96
CA GLN A 283 -37.99 -4.02 -10.26
C GLN A 283 -38.45 -4.95 -11.39
N LEU A 284 -37.69 -5.06 -12.47
CA LEU A 284 -37.96 -5.99 -13.57
C LEU A 284 -37.96 -7.45 -13.09
N ALA A 285 -37.00 -7.82 -12.23
CA ALA A 285 -36.94 -9.15 -11.64
C ALA A 285 -38.17 -9.46 -10.77
N LYS A 286 -38.67 -8.48 -10.00
CA LYS A 286 -39.92 -8.63 -9.23
C LYS A 286 -41.13 -8.86 -10.13
N TYR A 287 -41.27 -8.08 -11.20
CA TYR A 287 -42.36 -8.26 -12.16
C TYR A 287 -42.27 -9.61 -12.87
N PHE A 288 -41.06 -10.02 -13.26
CA PHE A 288 -40.83 -11.32 -13.88
C PHE A 288 -41.21 -12.47 -12.92
N LEU A 289 -40.77 -12.41 -11.67
CA LEU A 289 -41.13 -13.40 -10.65
C LEU A 289 -42.65 -13.45 -10.42
N TYR A 290 -43.29 -12.30 -10.24
CA TYR A 290 -44.75 -12.23 -10.08
C TYR A 290 -45.50 -12.83 -11.27
N SER A 291 -45.11 -12.48 -12.49
CA SER A 291 -45.71 -13.03 -13.72
C SER A 291 -45.51 -14.55 -13.81
N SER A 292 -44.31 -15.04 -13.50
CA SER A 292 -44.00 -16.47 -13.51
C SER A 292 -44.80 -17.27 -12.49
N LEU A 293 -44.98 -16.73 -11.27
CA LEU A 293 -45.81 -17.34 -10.22
C LEU A 293 -47.28 -17.40 -10.64
N ASN A 294 -47.81 -16.31 -11.20
CA ASN A 294 -49.20 -16.27 -11.66
C ASN A 294 -49.47 -17.23 -12.84
N LEU A 295 -48.51 -17.37 -13.76
CA LEU A 295 -48.59 -18.35 -14.85
C LEU A 295 -48.59 -19.77 -14.29
N LEU A 296 -47.68 -20.10 -13.36
CA LEU A 296 -47.62 -21.41 -12.72
C LEU A 296 -48.89 -21.74 -11.94
N SER A 297 -49.45 -20.80 -11.18
CA SER A 297 -50.70 -21.01 -10.43
C SER A 297 -51.88 -21.28 -11.36
N ASN A 298 -51.97 -20.55 -12.47
CA ASN A 298 -53.04 -20.75 -13.45
C ASN A 298 -52.89 -22.08 -14.19
N LEU A 299 -51.66 -22.49 -14.53
CA LEU A 299 -51.39 -23.80 -15.11
C LEU A 299 -51.77 -24.94 -14.14
N LEU A 300 -51.42 -24.82 -12.86
CA LEU A 300 -51.81 -25.79 -11.83
C LEU A 300 -53.34 -25.89 -11.69
N LEU A 301 -54.05 -24.76 -11.68
CA LEU A 301 -55.52 -24.73 -11.64
C LEU A 301 -56.14 -25.44 -12.85
N ILE A 302 -55.58 -25.26 -14.05
CA ILE A 302 -56.03 -25.95 -15.26
C ILE A 302 -55.80 -27.46 -15.13
N ILE A 303 -54.62 -27.89 -14.66
CA ILE A 303 -54.31 -29.30 -14.45
C ILE A 303 -55.27 -29.93 -13.45
N ILE A 304 -55.53 -29.26 -12.31
CA ILE A 304 -56.50 -29.75 -11.32
C ILE A 304 -57.89 -29.90 -11.93
N LYS A 305 -58.37 -28.92 -12.71
CA LYS A 305 -59.67 -29.00 -13.39
C LYS A 305 -59.74 -30.18 -14.36
N ILE A 306 -58.68 -30.45 -15.12
CA ILE A 306 -58.61 -31.59 -16.04
C ILE A 306 -58.67 -32.92 -15.27
N VAL A 307 -57.93 -33.04 -14.17
CA VAL A 307 -57.93 -34.24 -13.32
C VAL A 307 -59.31 -34.49 -12.70
N VAL A 308 -59.95 -33.44 -12.15
CA VAL A 308 -61.31 -33.55 -11.59
C VAL A 308 -62.31 -33.96 -12.65
N PHE A 309 -62.26 -33.35 -13.85
CA PHE A 309 -63.14 -33.72 -14.95
C PHE A 309 -62.96 -35.18 -15.37
N TYR A 310 -61.72 -35.67 -15.41
CA TYR A 310 -61.41 -37.06 -15.74
C TYR A 310 -61.88 -38.05 -14.66
N LEU A 311 -61.77 -37.68 -13.38
CA LEU A 311 -62.25 -38.51 -12.25
C LEU A 311 -63.77 -38.49 -12.07
N SER A 312 -64.45 -37.45 -12.56
CA SER A 312 -65.92 -37.33 -12.50
C SER A 312 -66.65 -38.09 -13.61
N LYS A 313 -65.92 -38.84 -14.43
CA LYS A 313 -66.43 -39.62 -15.57
C LYS A 313 -66.37 -41.11 -15.26
#